data_AF-A0A920J9K5-F1
#
_entry.id   AF-A0A920J9K5-F1
#
_cell.length_a   1.000
_cell.length_b   1.000
_cell.length_c   1.000
_cell.angle_alpha   90.00
_cell.angle_beta   90.00
_cell.angle_gamma   90.00
#
_symmetry.space_group_name_H-M   'P 1'
#
loop_
_entity.id
_entity.type
_entity.pdbx_description
1 polymer ?
#
loop_
_entity_poly.entity_id
_entity_poly.type
_entity_poly.pdbx_seq_one_letter_code
_entity_poly.pdbx_strand_id
1 'polypeptide(L)'
;MRQKKIGDPFYKLGKIFFKEGLQDRAITRDLDWGIDIPVDDLGDGKKIYVWFEAVIGYLSASIEWSNNDESRNWEDWWKNKDAESYYFIGKDNVPFHSVIWPAILAGYGDLNLPTNVPANPNTY
;
A
#
# COMPACT_ATOMS: atom_id res chain seq x y z
N MET A 1 23.26 -27.05 11.19
CA MET A 1 23.39 -25.66 10.72
C MET A 1 22.36 -24.81 11.44
N ARG A 2 22.79 -23.91 12.33
CA ARG A 2 21.89 -23.00 13.05
C ARG A 2 21.45 -21.90 12.08
N GLN A 3 20.16 -21.83 11.76
CA GLN A 3 19.58 -20.65 11.13
C GLN A 3 19.83 -19.47 12.08
N LYS A 4 20.65 -18.50 11.65
CA LYS A 4 20.71 -17.20 12.33
C LYS A 4 19.31 -16.61 12.26
N LYS A 5 18.69 -16.31 13.41
CA LYS A 5 17.49 -15.46 13.48
C LYS A 5 17.86 -14.10 12.89
N ILE A 6 17.68 -13.94 11.59
CA ILE A 6 17.65 -12.64 10.94
C ILE A 6 16.38 -11.99 11.50
N GLY A 7 16.55 -11.04 12.42
CA GLY A 7 15.44 -10.27 12.94
C GLY A 7 14.69 -9.64 11.77
N ASP A 8 13.40 -9.95 11.70
CA ASP A 8 12.50 -9.57 10.62
C ASP A 8 12.69 -8.08 10.25
N PRO A 9 13.05 -7.75 9.00
CA PRO A 9 13.19 -6.36 8.55
C PRO A 9 11.92 -5.54 8.78
N PHE A 10 10.73 -6.15 8.75
CA PHE A 10 9.46 -5.49 9.06
C PHE A 10 9.38 -5.06 10.52
N TYR A 11 9.80 -5.93 11.43
CA TYR A 11 9.87 -5.62 12.86
C TYR A 11 10.89 -4.51 13.17
N LYS A 12 12.02 -4.48 12.45
CA LYS A 12 13.01 -3.40 12.60
C LYS A 12 12.47 -2.06 12.10
N LEU A 13 11.80 -2.05 10.95
CA LEU A 13 11.23 -0.84 10.37
C LEU A 13 10.11 -0.28 11.26
N GLY A 14 9.21 -1.14 11.73
CA GLY A 14 8.14 -0.74 12.67
C GLY A 14 8.71 -0.13 13.95
N LYS A 15 9.85 -0.63 14.46
CA LYS A 15 10.55 -0.02 15.60
C LYS A 15 11.14 1.35 15.31
N ILE A 16 11.59 1.61 14.08
CA ILE A 16 12.11 2.93 13.70
C ILE A 16 10.95 3.93 13.69
N PHE A 17 9.87 3.62 12.98
CA PHE A 17 8.67 4.47 12.94
C PHE A 17 8.06 4.70 14.34
N PHE A 18 8.05 3.69 15.21
CA PHE A 18 7.58 3.85 16.58
C PHE A 18 8.50 4.76 17.43
N LYS A 19 9.82 4.67 17.25
CA LYS A 19 10.79 5.49 18.01
C LYS A 19 10.86 6.93 17.52
N GLU A 20 10.76 7.14 16.21
CA GLU A 20 10.88 8.46 15.59
C GLU A 20 9.53 9.20 15.49
N GLY A 21 8.43 8.48 15.73
CA GLY A 21 7.08 8.97 15.54
C GLY A 21 6.67 8.94 14.06
N LEU A 22 5.36 8.78 13.82
CA LEU A 22 4.81 8.92 12.47
C LEU A 22 4.81 10.41 12.10
N GLN A 23 5.50 10.73 11.00
CA GLN A 23 5.53 12.08 10.45
C GLN A 23 4.49 12.21 9.34
N ASP A 24 3.83 13.36 9.29
CA ASP A 24 2.90 13.68 8.20
C ASP A 24 3.63 13.63 6.85
N ARG A 25 2.97 13.04 5.86
CA ARG A 25 3.50 12.93 4.49
C ARG A 25 2.57 13.61 3.52
N ALA A 26 3.12 14.53 2.73
CA ALA A 26 2.37 15.18 1.67
C ALA A 26 1.97 14.18 0.58
N ILE A 27 0.66 14.06 0.36
CA ILE A 27 0.06 13.17 -0.65
C ILE A 27 -0.30 13.90 -1.96
N THR A 28 0.08 15.16 -2.10
CA THR A 28 -0.17 15.99 -3.30
C THR A 28 1.15 16.47 -3.92
N ARG A 29 1.16 16.77 -5.21
CA ARG A 29 2.29 17.36 -5.94
C ARG A 29 1.81 18.36 -6.98
N ASP A 30 2.62 19.38 -7.24
CA ASP A 30 2.44 20.29 -8.36
C ASP A 30 2.98 19.63 -9.64
N LEU A 31 2.08 19.14 -10.49
CA LEU A 31 2.40 18.35 -11.69
C LEU A 31 1.32 18.56 -12.76
N ASP A 32 1.72 18.59 -14.03
CA ASP A 32 0.76 18.67 -15.13
C ASP A 32 0.08 17.32 -15.44
N TRP A 33 0.73 16.21 -15.10
CA TRP A 33 0.27 14.85 -15.37
C TRP A 33 0.11 14.04 -14.08
N GLY A 34 -1.04 13.36 -13.94
CA GLY A 34 -1.40 12.53 -12.79
C GLY A 34 -2.90 12.51 -12.55
N ILE A 35 -3.32 11.92 -11.43
CA ILE A 35 -4.73 11.89 -11.00
C ILE A 35 -5.09 13.23 -10.36
N ASP A 36 -6.20 13.82 -10.80
CA ASP A 36 -6.74 15.05 -10.21
C ASP A 36 -7.18 14.84 -8.76
N ILE A 37 -6.98 15.86 -7.92
CA ILE A 37 -7.45 15.82 -6.55
C ILE A 37 -8.94 16.19 -6.52
N PRO A 38 -9.81 15.40 -5.88
CA PRO A 38 -11.26 15.64 -5.88
C PRO A 38 -11.68 16.72 -4.86
N VAL A 39 -10.89 17.81 -4.73
CA VAL A 39 -11.22 18.98 -3.91
C VAL A 39 -10.75 20.25 -4.62
N ASP A 40 -11.55 21.30 -4.54
CA ASP A 40 -11.31 22.55 -5.29
C ASP A 40 -10.46 23.58 -4.53
N ASP A 41 -10.20 23.37 -3.24
CA ASP A 41 -9.58 24.36 -2.33
C ASP A 41 -8.04 24.36 -2.34
N LEU A 42 -7.42 23.40 -3.04
CA LEU A 42 -5.98 23.29 -3.12
C LEU A 42 -5.37 24.04 -4.32
N GLY A 43 -6.20 24.50 -5.27
CA GLY A 43 -5.78 25.22 -6.47
C GLY A 43 -5.41 24.31 -7.65
N ASP A 44 -5.36 24.90 -8.85
CA ASP A 44 -5.13 24.21 -10.11
C ASP A 44 -3.72 23.59 -10.20
N GLY A 45 -3.57 22.57 -11.04
CA GLY A 45 -2.26 21.95 -11.33
C GLY A 45 -1.71 21.03 -10.23
N LYS A 46 -2.54 20.70 -9.22
CA LYS A 46 -2.18 19.72 -8.20
C LYS A 46 -2.71 18.34 -8.54
N LYS A 47 -1.85 17.35 -8.38
CA LYS A 47 -2.14 15.93 -8.60
C LYS A 47 -1.91 15.12 -7.34
N ILE A 48 -2.57 13.98 -7.26
CA ILE A 48 -2.28 12.97 -6.23
C ILE A 48 -0.84 12.48 -6.45
N TYR A 49 -0.07 12.43 -5.37
CA TYR A 49 1.31 11.96 -5.42
C TYR A 49 1.35 10.46 -5.77
N VAL A 50 2.12 10.08 -6.78
CA VAL A 50 2.20 8.70 -7.28
C VAL A 50 2.45 7.65 -6.19
N TRP A 51 3.25 7.96 -5.17
CA TRP A 51 3.52 7.01 -4.09
C TRP A 51 2.35 6.80 -3.12
N PHE A 52 1.33 7.66 -3.18
CA PHE A 52 0.06 7.47 -2.49
C PHE A 52 -0.91 6.65 -3.34
N GLU A 53 -1.07 6.98 -4.63
CA GLU A 53 -2.05 6.32 -5.49
C GLU A 53 -1.58 4.98 -6.09
N ALA A 54 -0.27 4.77 -6.30
CA ALA A 54 0.24 3.54 -6.89
C ALA A 54 -0.12 2.26 -6.10
N VAL A 55 -0.15 2.33 -4.76
CA VAL A 55 -0.55 1.19 -3.92
C VAL A 55 -2.07 0.93 -3.97
N ILE A 56 -2.87 1.95 -4.29
CA ILE A 56 -4.32 1.81 -4.54
C ILE A 56 -4.56 1.05 -5.87
N GLY A 57 -3.55 1.02 -6.74
CA GLY A 57 -3.52 0.21 -7.96
C GLY A 57 -3.91 -1.26 -7.75
N TYR A 58 -3.54 -1.88 -6.62
CA TYR A 58 -3.93 -3.27 -6.31
C TYR A 58 -5.45 -3.44 -6.19
N LEU A 59 -6.11 -2.50 -5.50
CA LEU A 59 -7.55 -2.53 -5.30
C LEU A 59 -8.29 -2.17 -6.58
N SER A 60 -7.90 -1.08 -7.24
CA SER A 60 -8.55 -0.62 -8.48
C SER A 60 -8.44 -1.66 -9.60
N ALA A 61 -7.29 -2.32 -9.75
CA ALA A 61 -7.14 -3.43 -10.68
C ALA A 61 -8.03 -4.64 -10.34
N SER A 62 -8.25 -4.94 -9.05
CA SER A 62 -9.16 -6.01 -8.63
C SER A 62 -10.62 -5.67 -8.96
N ILE A 63 -11.03 -4.43 -8.73
CA ILE A 63 -12.36 -3.92 -9.10
C ILE A 63 -12.55 -4.04 -10.61
N GLU A 64 -11.60 -3.55 -11.40
CA GLU A 64 -11.66 -3.64 -12.86
C GLU A 64 -11.70 -5.09 -13.34
N TRP A 65 -10.90 -5.99 -12.74
CA TRP A 65 -10.93 -7.42 -13.03
C TRP A 65 -12.31 -8.05 -12.82
N SER A 66 -13.05 -7.60 -11.79
CA SER A 66 -14.41 -8.05 -11.52
C SER A 66 -15.46 -7.42 -12.45
N ASN A 67 -15.31 -6.15 -12.82
CA ASN A 67 -16.23 -5.47 -13.74
C ASN A 67 -16.23 -6.10 -15.14
N ASN A 68 -15.14 -6.77 -15.53
CA ASN A 68 -15.00 -7.43 -16.82
C ASN A 68 -15.73 -8.79 -16.91
N ASP A 69 -16.28 -9.32 -15.81
CA ASP A 69 -16.97 -10.61 -15.77
C ASP A 69 -17.87 -10.72 -14.52
N GLU A 70 -19.19 -10.74 -14.72
CA GLU A 70 -20.22 -10.75 -13.66
C GLU A 70 -20.11 -11.93 -12.68
N SER A 71 -19.39 -13.00 -13.03
CA SER A 71 -19.16 -14.13 -12.12
C SER A 71 -18.08 -13.85 -11.06
N ARG A 72 -17.39 -12.72 -11.15
CA ARG A 72 -16.29 -12.34 -10.26
C ARG A 72 -16.73 -11.27 -9.28
N ASN A 73 -16.21 -11.38 -8.06
CA ASN A 73 -16.42 -10.37 -7.04
C ASN A 73 -15.07 -10.03 -6.38
N TRP A 74 -14.63 -8.78 -6.52
CA TRP A 74 -13.40 -8.33 -5.88
C TRP A 74 -13.51 -8.34 -4.35
N GLU A 75 -14.72 -8.17 -3.80
CA GLU A 75 -14.93 -8.14 -2.35
C GLU A 75 -14.59 -9.46 -1.67
N ASP A 76 -14.64 -10.58 -2.39
CA ASP A 76 -14.27 -11.90 -1.88
C ASP A 76 -12.79 -11.96 -1.43
N TRP A 77 -11.94 -11.08 -1.97
CA TRP A 77 -10.51 -11.00 -1.63
C TRP A 77 -10.20 -9.86 -0.66
N TRP A 78 -10.96 -8.77 -0.75
CA TRP A 78 -10.67 -7.54 -0.02
C TRP A 78 -11.51 -7.36 1.25
N LYS A 79 -12.65 -8.04 1.40
CA LYS A 79 -13.55 -7.91 2.55
C LYS A 79 -13.72 -9.21 3.35
N ASN A 80 -13.57 -10.37 2.72
CA ASN A 80 -13.66 -11.68 3.40
C ASN A 80 -12.50 -11.88 4.38
N LYS A 81 -12.78 -12.11 5.67
CA LYS A 81 -11.74 -12.27 6.70
C LYS A 81 -10.88 -13.52 6.57
N ASP A 82 -11.34 -14.52 5.81
CA ASP A 82 -10.57 -15.73 5.53
C ASP A 82 -9.63 -15.59 4.31
N ALA A 83 -9.76 -14.50 3.54
CA ALA A 83 -8.89 -14.24 2.41
C ALA A 83 -7.52 -13.74 2.86
N GLU A 84 -6.46 -14.29 2.25
CA GLU A 84 -5.09 -13.86 2.50
C GLU A 84 -4.56 -13.01 1.34
N SER A 85 -3.80 -11.96 1.66
CA SER A 85 -3.18 -11.08 0.66
C SER A 85 -1.68 -10.96 0.88
N TYR A 86 -0.92 -11.17 -0.21
CA TYR A 86 0.54 -11.21 -0.20
C TYR A 86 1.12 -10.21 -1.21
N TYR A 87 2.03 -9.37 -0.72
CA TYR A 87 2.62 -8.27 -1.52
C TYR A 87 4.10 -8.54 -1.75
N PHE A 88 4.43 -9.15 -2.89
CA PHE A 88 5.82 -9.45 -3.28
C PHE A 88 6.51 -8.19 -3.81
N ILE A 89 7.52 -7.72 -3.10
CA ILE A 89 8.16 -6.43 -3.39
C ILE A 89 9.69 -6.50 -3.33
N GLY A 90 10.35 -5.54 -3.99
CA GLY A 90 11.79 -5.30 -3.80
C GLY A 90 12.05 -4.62 -2.46
N LYS A 91 13.23 -4.82 -1.87
CA LYS A 91 13.59 -4.32 -0.52
C LYS A 91 13.29 -2.83 -0.29
N ASP A 92 13.44 -1.99 -1.32
CA ASP A 92 13.29 -0.53 -1.20
C ASP A 92 11.81 -0.10 -1.12
N ASN A 93 10.89 -0.99 -1.49
CA ASN A 93 9.44 -0.77 -1.42
C ASN A 93 8.83 -1.26 -0.11
N VAL A 94 9.62 -1.87 0.78
CA VAL A 94 9.16 -2.39 2.07
C VAL A 94 8.37 -1.34 2.88
N PRO A 95 8.85 -0.09 3.08
CA PRO A 95 8.12 0.89 3.87
C PRO A 95 6.74 1.24 3.30
N PHE A 96 6.61 1.26 1.97
CA PHE A 96 5.33 1.57 1.32
C PHE A 96 4.29 0.48 1.57
N HIS A 97 4.72 -0.79 1.61
CA HIS A 97 3.80 -1.92 1.68
C HIS A 97 3.57 -2.45 3.10
N SER A 98 4.46 -2.14 4.05
CA SER A 98 4.32 -2.58 5.44
C SER A 98 3.86 -1.48 6.40
N VAL A 99 3.86 -0.21 5.98
CA VAL A 99 3.44 0.91 6.82
C VAL A 99 2.41 1.78 6.11
N ILE A 100 2.77 2.35 4.95
CA ILE A 100 1.93 3.35 4.28
C ILE A 100 0.65 2.71 3.76
N TRP A 101 0.74 1.62 3.00
CA TRP A 101 -0.43 0.95 2.43
C TRP A 101 -1.40 0.40 3.49
N PRO A 102 -0.94 -0.33 4.53
CA PRO A 102 -1.81 -0.69 5.65
C PRO A 102 -2.47 0.49 6.34
N ALA A 103 -1.78 1.63 6.49
CA ALA A 103 -2.35 2.84 7.11
C ALA A 103 -3.44 3.46 6.22
N ILE A 104 -3.24 3.50 4.90
CA ILE A 104 -4.26 3.96 3.94
C ILE A 104 -5.50 3.07 4.02
N LEU A 105 -5.32 1.74 3.97
CA LEU A 105 -6.41 0.77 4.08
C LEU A 105 -7.17 0.90 5.42
N ALA A 106 -6.43 1.05 6.52
CA ALA A 106 -7.04 1.24 7.85
C ALA A 106 -7.81 2.57 7.95
N GLY A 107 -7.33 3.63 7.30
CA GLY A 107 -8.01 4.93 7.25
C GLY A 107 -9.27 4.92 6.38
N TYR A 108 -9.28 4.15 5.29
CA TYR A 108 -10.48 3.95 4.47
C TYR A 108 -11.53 3.09 5.18
N GLY A 109 -11.10 2.02 5.86
CA GLY A 109 -11.98 1.08 6.56
C GLY A 109 -12.52 -0.03 5.66
N ASP A 110 -13.17 -1.03 6.28
CA ASP A 110 -13.89 -2.13 5.62
C ASP A 110 -13.11 -2.99 4.61
N LEU A 111 -11.79 -2.85 4.55
CA LEU A 111 -10.90 -3.67 3.72
C LEU A 111 -9.89 -4.45 4.58
N ASN A 112 -9.47 -5.60 4.09
CA ASN A 112 -8.46 -6.43 4.72
C ASN A 112 -7.07 -5.79 4.59
N LEU A 113 -6.27 -5.94 5.65
CA LEU A 113 -4.87 -5.53 5.65
C LEU A 113 -3.99 -6.63 5.03
N PRO A 114 -2.76 -6.30 4.59
CA PRO A 114 -1.81 -7.29 4.11
C PRO A 114 -1.57 -8.42 5.12
N THR A 115 -1.70 -9.68 4.67
CA THR A 115 -1.32 -10.85 5.48
C THR A 115 0.20 -10.92 5.61
N ASN A 116 0.92 -10.70 4.51
CA ASN A 116 2.37 -10.65 4.51
C ASN A 116 2.91 -9.82 3.34
N VAL A 117 4.14 -9.33 3.48
CA VAL A 117 4.84 -8.54 2.45
C VAL A 117 6.19 -9.21 2.17
N PRO A 118 6.27 -10.30 1.39
CA PRO A 118 7.55 -10.94 1.11
C PRO A 118 8.49 -10.00 0.32
N ALA A 119 9.66 -9.69 0.89
CA ALA A 119 10.65 -8.84 0.24
C ALA A 119 11.88 -9.64 -0.20
N ASN A 120 12.28 -9.51 -1.47
CA ASN A 120 13.51 -10.13 -1.95
C ASN A 120 14.73 -9.25 -1.57
N PRO A 121 15.73 -9.78 -0.83
CA PRO A 121 16.93 -9.03 -0.45
C PRO A 121 17.94 -8.82 -1.59
N ASN A 122 17.82 -9.54 -2.72
CA ASN A 122 18.89 -9.66 -3.73
C ASN A 122 18.63 -8.90 -5.05
N THR A 123 17.77 -7.88 -5.07
CA THR A 123 17.67 -7.01 -6.25
C THR A 123 18.76 -5.94 -6.22
N TYR A 124 19.86 -6.20 -6.93
CA TYR A 124 20.83 -5.22 -7.42
C TYR A 124 21.05 -5.48 -8.91
#